data_AF-A0A800JZN2-F1
#
_entry.id   AF-A0A800JZN2-F1
#
_cell.length_a   1.000
_cell.length_b   1.000
_cell.length_c   1.000
_cell.angle_alpha   90.00
_cell.angle_beta   90.00
_cell.angle_gamma   90.00
#
_symmetry.space_group_name_H-M   'P 1'
#
loop_
_entity.id
_entity.type
_entity.pdbx_description
1 polymer ?
#
loop_
_entity_poly.entity_id
_entity_poly.type
_entity_poly.pdbx_seq_one_letter_code
_entity_poly.pdbx_strand_id
1 'polypeptide(L)' 'MSDRSYEEGLKVRREVLGEAHVERASADATAIDRDFQRWITKSVWGEVWTRPHLDRRTKSLVTIDG' A
#
# COMPACT_ATOMS: atom_id res chain seq x y z
N MET A 1 -7.87 12.21 10.34
CA MET A 1 -7.14 12.13 9.06
C MET A 1 -6.27 10.88 8.91
N SER A 2 -5.82 10.22 9.98
CA SER A 2 -4.91 9.05 9.89
C SER A 2 -5.56 7.76 9.40
N ASP A 3 -6.82 7.51 9.79
CA ASP A 3 -7.47 6.23 9.51
C ASP A 3 -8.00 6.14 8.08
N ARG A 4 -8.49 7.25 7.52
CA ARG A 4 -8.98 7.30 6.14
C ARG A 4 -7.89 6.97 5.11
N SER A 5 -6.70 7.57 5.22
CA SER A 5 -5.60 7.27 4.31
C SER A 5 -5.04 5.87 4.51
N TYR A 6 -5.17 5.29 5.71
CA TYR A 6 -4.86 3.88 5.92
C TYR A 6 -5.86 2.94 5.23
N GLU A 7 -7.16 3.19 5.33
CA GLU A 7 -8.20 2.39 4.67
C GLU A 7 -8.11 2.48 3.14
N GLU A 8 -7.98 3.70 2.61
CA GLU A 8 -7.79 3.93 1.17
C GLU A 8 -6.50 3.27 0.69
N GLY A 9 -5.41 3.37 1.46
CA GLY A 9 -4.15 2.71 1.17
C GLY A 9 -4.24 1.19 1.21
N LEU A 10 -4.97 0.60 2.17
CA LEU A 10 -5.15 -0.85 2.26
C LEU A 10 -5.93 -1.39 1.05
N LYS A 11 -6.96 -0.67 0.61
CA LYS A 11 -7.70 -1.00 -0.61
C LYS A 11 -6.78 -1.01 -1.83
N VAL A 12 -6.05 0.07 -2.07
CA VAL A 12 -5.14 0.18 -3.22
C VAL A 12 -4.04 -0.89 -3.16
N ARG A 13 -3.48 -1.13 -1.97
CA ARG A 13 -2.46 -2.15 -1.75
C ARG A 13 -2.96 -3.55 -2.11
N ARG A 14 -4.18 -3.91 -1.70
CA ARG A 14 -4.81 -5.19 -2.07
C ARG A 14 -5.09 -5.30 -3.56
N GLU A 15 -5.51 -4.20 -4.20
CA GLU A 15 -5.74 -4.19 -5.65
C GLU A 15 -4.45 -4.32 -6.47
N VAL A 16 -3.29 -3.91 -5.93
CA VAL A 16 -2.00 -3.96 -6.64
C VAL A 16 -1.22 -5.24 -6.34
N LEU A 17 -1.14 -5.66 -5.08
CA LEU A 17 -0.36 -6.85 -4.67
C LEU A 17 -1.20 -8.14 -4.59
N GLY A 18 -2.53 -8.02 -4.59
CA GLY A 18 -3.45 -9.12 -4.37
C GLY A 18 -3.73 -9.38 -2.88
N GLU A 19 -4.97 -9.75 -2.58
CA GLU A 19 -5.46 -9.98 -1.21
C GLU A 19 -4.65 -11.05 -0.47
N ALA A 20 -4.42 -12.20 -1.10
CA ALA A 20 -3.66 -13.30 -0.49
C ALA A 20 -2.20 -12.92 -0.15
N HIS A 21 -1.59 -12.00 -0.90
CA HIS A 21 -0.25 -11.52 -0.59
C HIS A 21 -0.26 -10.60 0.63
N VAL A 22 -1.24 -9.68 0.70
CA VAL A 22 -1.38 -8.76 1.83
C VAL A 22 -1.67 -9.52 3.12
N GLU A 23 -2.57 -10.51 3.08
CA GLU A 23 -2.89 -11.31 4.28
C GLU A 23 -1.69 -12.13 4.78
N ARG A 24 -0.89 -12.74 3.90
CA ARG A 24 0.37 -13.40 4.30
C ARG A 24 1.35 -12.42 4.93
N ALA A 25 1.58 -11.27 4.28
CA ALA A 25 2.47 -10.24 4.80
C ALA A 25 2.00 -9.67 6.15
N SER A 26 0.69 -9.64 6.40
CA SER A 26 0.12 -9.26 7.69
C SER A 26 0.24 -10.36 8.75
N ALA A 27 0.09 -11.62 8.37
CA ALA A 27 0.24 -12.77 9.27
C ALA A 27 1.68 -12.97 9.74
N ASP A 28 2.66 -12.73 8.86
CA ASP A 28 4.09 -12.90 9.13
C ASP A 28 4.73 -11.66 9.80
N ALA A 29 3.97 -10.60 10.06
CA ALA A 29 4.51 -9.34 10.57
C ALA A 29 4.99 -9.41 12.04
N THR A 30 6.28 -9.18 12.25
CA THR A 30 6.86 -8.98 13.58
C THR A 30 6.46 -7.60 14.15
N ALA A 31 6.77 -7.34 15.43
CA ALA A 31 6.41 -6.06 16.06
C ALA A 31 7.02 -4.83 15.34
N ILE A 32 8.26 -4.96 14.84
CA ILE A 32 8.92 -3.91 14.05
C ILE A 32 8.26 -3.77 12.67
N ASP A 33 7.87 -4.89 12.06
CA ASP A 33 7.20 -4.86 10.76
C ASP A 33 5.82 -4.23 10.84
N ARG A 34 5.07 -4.40 11.93
CA ARG A 34 3.70 -3.85 12.03
C ARG A 34 3.64 -2.34 11.93
N ASP A 35 4.53 -1.63 12.60
CA ASP A 35 4.57 -0.17 12.56
C ASP A 35 5.02 0.32 11.18
N PHE A 36 6.01 -0.35 10.58
CA PHE A 36 6.43 -0.09 9.22
C PHE A 36 5.32 -0.36 8.18
N GLN A 37 4.61 -1.48 8.33
CA GLN A 37 3.48 -1.88 7.48
C GLN A 37 2.31 -0.90 7.61
N ARG A 38 2.05 -0.37 8.81
CA ARG A 38 1.04 0.68 9.01
C ARG A 38 1.45 1.96 8.31
N TRP A 39 2.70 2.37 8.48
CA TRP A 39 3.23 3.58 7.87
C TRP A 39 3.24 3.50 6.32
N ILE A 40 3.76 2.42 5.73
CA ILE A 40 3.82 2.24 4.28
C ILE A 40 2.39 2.19 3.67
N THR A 41 1.43 1.56 4.37
CA THR A 41 0.03 1.50 3.96
C THR A 41 -0.58 2.90 3.92
N LYS A 42 -0.33 3.74 4.92
CA LYS A 42 -0.84 5.10 4.93
C LYS A 42 -0.13 6.01 3.93
N SER A 43 1.20 6.09 3.97
CA SER A 43 1.96 7.10 3.24
C SER A 43 2.19 6.73 1.78
N VAL A 44 2.55 5.49 1.46
CA VAL A 44 2.80 5.10 0.07
C VAL A 44 1.48 4.77 -0.61
N TRP A 45 0.73 3.83 -0.06
CA TRP A 45 -0.50 3.37 -0.70
C TRP A 45 -1.65 4.38 -0.57
N GLY A 46 -1.79 5.02 0.59
CA GLY A 46 -2.86 5.97 0.87
C GLY A 46 -2.64 7.39 0.36
N GLU A 47 -1.40 7.82 0.10
CA GLU A 47 -1.11 9.18 -0.37
C GLU A 47 -0.42 9.21 -1.74
N VAL A 48 0.64 8.44 -1.98
CA VAL A 48 1.35 8.47 -3.27
C VAL A 48 0.52 7.82 -4.37
N TRP A 49 -0.03 6.64 -4.10
CA TRP A 49 -0.80 5.89 -5.08
C TRP A 49 -2.21 6.47 -5.34
N THR A 50 -2.77 7.24 -4.41
CA THR A 50 -4.09 7.89 -4.55
C THR A 50 -4.04 9.26 -5.25
N ARG A 51 -2.86 9.87 -5.44
CA ARG A 51 -2.70 11.17 -6.15
C ARG A 51 -3.30 11.12 -7.58
N PRO A 52 -4.10 12.14 -7.99
CA PRO A 52 -4.81 12.12 -9.26
C PRO A 52 -3.95 12.46 -10.49
N HIS A 53 -2.73 12.94 -10.29
CA HIS A 53 -1.88 13.49 -11.36
C HIS A 53 -1.26 12.44 -12.29
N LEU A 54 -1.23 11.17 -11.86
CA LEU A 54 -0.74 10.05 -12.67
C LEU A 54 -1.73 8.91 -12.56
N ASP A 55 -2.06 8.28 -13.69
CA ASP A 55 -2.90 7.09 -13.69
C ASP A 55 -2.17 5.87 -13.11
N ARG A 56 -2.94 4.85 -12.71
CA ARG A 56 -2.36 3.64 -12.09
C ARG A 56 -1.39 2.92 -13.01
N ARG A 57 -1.65 2.92 -14.32
CA ARG A 57 -0.78 2.26 -15.32
C ARG A 57 0.62 2.88 -15.32
N THR A 58 0.72 4.20 -15.29
CA THR A 58 1.99 4.92 -15.24
C THR A 58 2.73 4.66 -13.93
N LYS A 59 2.02 4.67 -12.78
CA LYS A 59 2.63 4.37 -11.48
C LYS A 59 3.17 2.93 -11.40
N SER A 60 2.43 1.96 -11.94
CA SER A 60 2.87 0.57 -12.05
C SER A 60 4.12 0.44 -12.92
N LEU A 61 4.19 1.12 -14.07
CA LEU A 61 5.38 1.09 -14.94
C LEU A 61 6.65 1.63 -14.27
N VAL A 62 6.53 2.67 -13.43
CA VAL A 62 7.68 3.25 -12.69
C VAL A 62 8.07 2.39 -11.48
N THR A 63 7.14 1.58 -10.96
CA THR A 63 7.37 0.71 -9.80
C THR A 63 7.90 -0.68 -10.22
N ILE A 64 7.79 -1.05 -11.50
CA ILE A 64 8.49 -2.23 -12.04
C ILE A 64 9.97 -1.86 -12.18
N ASP A 65 10.71 -2.01 -11.08
CA ASP A 65 12.15 -2.15 -11.05
C ASP A 65 12.44 -3.54 -10.47
N GLY A 66 13.09 -4.38 -11.26
CA GLY A 66 13.78 -5.63 -10.86
C GLY A 66 12.96 -6.75 -10.25
#